data_AF-A0A1X1BM39-F1
#
_entry.id   AF-A0A1X1BM39-F1
#
_cell.length_a   1.000
_cell.length_b   1.000
_cell.length_c   1.000
_cell.angle_alpha   90.00
_cell.angle_beta   90.00
_cell.angle_gamma   90.00
#
_symmetry.space_group_name_H-M   'P 1'
#
loop_
_entity.id
_entity.type
_entity.pdbx_description
1 polymer ?
#
loop_
_entity_poly.entity_id
_entity_poly.type
_entity_poly.pdbx_seq_one_letter_code
_entity_poly.pdbx_strand_id
1 'polypeptide(L)'
;MAFVQIIAVDDVLGADLTQQKELKGRMPTPPGFDELTDQRRDTLPDDGDFEDQELCVEGDEGASSEEEAEEIEPASHSKPSAVSMEIEIGEAYKPPKSCFSRGEIKIDDSAMELAKERFKRILRRLTEFHSEQVLYKPYVKMVQGMKNRRSIILPIDIAQKLANLKPGQLPEPLAWDLGRYLSRVLLKEHIEELAEPYRSRKESTIRSDLWNYVFKALTWPWALRIE
;
A
#
# COMPACT_ATOMS: atom_id res chain seq x y z
N MET A 1 0.86 36.77 38.88
CA MET A 1 1.30 37.58 37.72
C MET A 1 2.48 36.87 37.08
N ALA A 2 2.25 36.18 35.97
CA ALA A 2 3.26 35.42 35.25
C ALA A 2 3.69 36.20 34.01
N PHE A 3 5.00 36.38 33.82
CA PHE A 3 5.57 37.09 32.68
C PHE A 3 5.70 36.12 31.49
N VAL A 4 5.10 36.50 30.36
CA VAL A 4 5.27 35.82 29.06
C VAL A 4 6.47 36.45 28.36
N GLN A 5 7.49 35.65 28.08
CA GLN A 5 8.68 36.09 27.35
C GLN A 5 8.55 35.63 25.90
N ILE A 6 8.28 36.58 25.00
CA ILE A 6 8.20 36.36 23.55
C ILE A 6 9.63 36.46 23.00
N ILE A 7 10.15 35.36 22.45
CA ILE A 7 11.42 35.34 21.73
C ILE A 7 11.09 35.54 20.25
N ALA A 8 11.44 36.70 19.71
CA ALA A 8 11.49 36.94 18.27
C ALA A 8 12.73 36.22 17.71
N VAL A 9 12.56 35.41 16.67
CA VAL A 9 13.67 34.84 15.90
C VAL A 9 13.72 35.61 14.59
N ASP A 10 14.78 36.40 14.46
CA ASP A 10 15.10 37.21 13.28
C ASP A 10 15.36 36.36 12.05
N ASP A 11 14.89 36.90 10.93
CA ASP A 11 15.14 36.49 9.55
C ASP A 11 16.63 36.27 9.26
N VAL A 12 16.97 35.07 8.78
CA VAL A 12 18.26 34.79 8.13
C VAL A 12 18.01 34.46 6.67
N LEU A 13 18.09 35.53 5.87
CA LEU A 13 18.91 35.67 4.67
C LEU A 13 19.00 34.47 3.71
N GLY A 14 18.22 34.59 2.63
CA GLY A 14 18.66 34.54 1.23
C GLY A 14 19.82 33.61 0.88
N ALA A 15 19.49 32.42 0.38
CA ALA A 15 20.39 31.63 -0.45
C ALA A 15 20.04 31.81 -1.92
N ASP A 16 21.07 32.25 -2.64
CA ASP A 16 21.16 32.61 -4.05
C ASP A 16 20.77 31.45 -4.98
N LEU A 17 19.84 31.75 -5.90
CA LEU A 17 19.27 30.87 -6.90
C LEU A 17 19.89 31.20 -8.25
N THR A 18 21.19 30.96 -8.44
CA THR A 18 21.79 30.95 -9.77
C THR A 18 22.95 29.96 -9.87
N GLN A 19 23.04 29.31 -11.05
CA GLN A 19 24.08 28.38 -11.50
C GLN A 19 23.83 26.87 -11.28
N GLN A 20 22.79 26.32 -11.93
CA GLN A 20 22.91 24.97 -12.50
C GLN A 20 23.38 25.09 -13.95
N LYS A 21 24.70 24.94 -14.09
CA LYS A 21 25.44 24.88 -15.35
C LYS A 21 25.15 23.53 -16.02
N GLU A 22 24.65 23.56 -17.25
CA GLU A 22 24.52 22.40 -18.13
C GLU A 22 25.85 21.62 -18.20
N LEU A 23 25.90 20.44 -17.60
CA LEU A 23 26.87 19.40 -17.92
C LEU A 23 26.16 18.34 -18.76
N LYS A 24 26.05 18.63 -20.06
CA LYS A 24 25.78 17.63 -21.12
C LYS A 24 27.00 16.71 -21.24
N GLY A 25 27.15 15.83 -20.26
CA GLY A 25 28.10 14.73 -20.29
C GLY A 25 27.60 13.64 -21.24
N ARG A 26 28.16 13.60 -22.43
CA ARG A 26 28.00 12.54 -23.43
C ARG A 26 28.47 11.22 -22.79
N MET A 27 27.55 10.30 -22.47
CA MET A 27 27.92 8.97 -22.00
C MET A 27 28.71 8.25 -23.10
N PRO A 28 29.90 7.70 -22.81
CA PRO A 28 30.58 6.79 -23.73
C PRO A 28 29.78 5.49 -23.82
N THR A 29 29.36 5.16 -25.03
CA THR A 29 28.72 3.89 -25.37
C THR A 29 29.74 2.77 -25.15
N PRO A 30 29.43 1.71 -24.37
CA PRO A 30 30.31 0.57 -24.27
C PRO A 30 30.42 -0.13 -25.63
N PRO A 31 31.63 -0.51 -26.08
CA PRO A 31 31.80 -1.34 -27.26
C PRO A 31 31.47 -2.79 -26.91
N GLY A 32 30.74 -3.47 -27.78
CA GLY A 32 30.60 -4.93 -27.76
C GLY A 32 29.23 -5.42 -27.28
N PHE A 33 28.24 -5.34 -28.15
CA PHE A 33 27.23 -6.40 -28.23
C PHE A 33 27.07 -6.77 -29.70
N ASP A 34 27.83 -7.80 -30.08
CA ASP A 34 27.74 -8.46 -31.37
C ASP A 34 26.32 -8.99 -31.57
N GLU A 35 25.63 -8.38 -32.54
CA GLU A 35 25.15 -9.06 -33.74
C GLU A 35 24.77 -10.54 -33.57
N LEU A 36 23.57 -10.77 -33.05
CA LEU A 36 22.75 -11.92 -33.46
C LEU A 36 21.39 -11.40 -33.91
N THR A 37 21.36 -11.05 -35.20
CA THR A 37 20.15 -11.00 -36.02
C THR A 37 19.46 -12.36 -35.97
N ASP A 38 18.25 -12.42 -35.42
CA ASP A 38 17.30 -13.46 -35.82
C ASP A 38 16.01 -12.80 -36.30
N GLN A 39 15.78 -13.00 -37.59
CA GLN A 39 14.66 -12.50 -38.37
C GLN A 39 13.46 -13.40 -38.10
N ARG A 40 12.48 -12.91 -37.33
CA ARG A 40 11.09 -13.35 -37.51
C ARG A 40 10.15 -12.15 -37.52
N ARG A 41 10.02 -11.60 -38.72
CA ARG A 41 8.81 -10.90 -39.17
C ARG A 41 7.67 -11.92 -39.16
N ASP A 42 6.75 -11.78 -38.21
CA ASP A 42 5.38 -12.22 -38.42
C ASP A 42 4.50 -10.96 -38.36
N THR A 43 4.32 -10.41 -39.57
CA THR A 43 3.33 -9.42 -39.93
C THR A 43 1.95 -10.01 -39.66
N LEU A 44 1.24 -9.53 -38.64
CA LEU A 44 -0.18 -9.82 -38.49
C LEU A 44 -1.01 -8.74 -39.20
N PRO A 45 -2.04 -9.12 -39.97
CA PRO A 45 -2.92 -8.17 -40.64
C PRO A 45 -3.84 -7.46 -39.63
N ASP A 46 -3.84 -6.14 -39.79
CA ASP A 46 -4.74 -5.15 -39.21
C ASP A 46 -6.00 -5.10 -40.06
N ASP A 47 -7.02 -5.88 -39.69
CA ASP A 47 -8.35 -5.84 -40.30
C ASP A 47 -9.38 -6.03 -39.18
N GLY A 48 -9.84 -4.92 -38.60
CA GLY A 48 -10.75 -4.94 -37.45
C GLY A 48 -11.53 -3.64 -37.29
N ASP A 49 -12.15 -3.21 -38.38
CA ASP A 49 -13.26 -2.26 -38.43
C ASP A 49 -14.28 -2.57 -37.32
N PHE A 50 -14.27 -1.79 -36.24
CA PHE A 50 -15.25 -1.92 -35.16
C PHE A 50 -16.23 -0.77 -35.30
N GLU A 51 -17.31 -1.07 -36.02
CA GLU A 51 -18.42 -0.18 -36.27
C GLU A 51 -18.99 0.40 -34.96
N ASP A 52 -19.29 1.68 -35.06
CA ASP A 52 -19.97 2.50 -34.09
C ASP A 52 -21.29 1.84 -33.64
N GLN A 53 -21.36 1.37 -32.40
CA GLN A 53 -22.64 1.11 -31.75
C GLN A 53 -23.03 2.32 -30.91
N GLU A 54 -23.74 3.24 -31.56
CA GLU A 54 -24.60 4.22 -30.90
C GLU A 54 -25.69 3.45 -30.12
N LEU A 55 -25.46 3.22 -28.83
CA LEU A 55 -26.48 2.69 -27.95
C LEU A 55 -27.34 3.85 -27.44
N CYS A 56 -28.40 4.18 -28.19
CA CYS A 56 -29.52 4.96 -27.70
C CYS A 56 -30.23 4.17 -26.60
N VAL A 57 -30.16 4.64 -25.35
CA VAL A 57 -31.11 4.24 -24.31
C VAL A 57 -31.78 5.50 -23.81
N GLU A 58 -32.91 5.79 -24.45
CA GLU A 58 -33.93 6.71 -23.96
C GLU A 58 -34.65 6.08 -22.75
N GLY A 59 -34.96 6.94 -21.78
CA GLY A 59 -36.20 6.87 -20.98
C GLY A 59 -36.35 5.72 -19.99
N ASP A 60 -36.23 6.06 -18.69
CA ASP A 60 -37.32 5.70 -17.77
C ASP A 60 -37.44 6.78 -16.69
N GLU A 61 -38.48 7.61 -16.86
CA GLU A 61 -39.01 8.48 -15.83
C GLU A 61 -39.97 7.66 -14.96
N GLY A 62 -39.64 7.55 -13.67
CA GLY A 62 -40.68 7.43 -12.65
C GLY A 62 -40.67 6.15 -11.83
N ALA A 63 -40.36 6.31 -10.55
CA ALA A 63 -41.27 5.90 -9.48
C ALA A 63 -40.82 6.54 -8.17
N SER A 64 -41.58 7.55 -7.75
CA SER A 64 -41.63 8.03 -6.37
C SER A 64 -42.25 6.93 -5.52
N SER A 65 -41.46 6.31 -4.63
CA SER A 65 -41.98 5.44 -3.57
C SER A 65 -41.99 6.19 -2.26
N GLU A 66 -43.18 6.26 -1.68
CA GLU A 66 -43.54 6.89 -0.42
C GLU A 66 -42.73 6.34 0.76
N GLU A 67 -42.31 7.24 1.64
CA GLU A 67 -41.62 6.95 2.90
C GLU A 67 -42.60 6.34 3.91
N GLU A 68 -42.51 5.03 4.16
CA GLU A 68 -42.97 4.45 5.43
C GLU A 68 -41.83 4.58 6.45
N ALA A 69 -42.04 5.47 7.43
CA ALA A 69 -41.16 5.62 8.59
C ALA A 69 -41.41 4.45 9.56
N GLU A 70 -40.63 3.37 9.42
CA GLU A 70 -40.53 2.37 10.49
C GLU A 70 -39.77 2.96 11.69
N GLU A 71 -40.44 2.95 12.83
CA GLU A 71 -39.91 3.26 14.15
C GLU A 71 -38.88 2.19 14.55
N ILE A 72 -37.61 2.44 14.20
CA ILE A 72 -36.50 1.54 14.54
C ILE A 72 -36.22 1.66 16.04
N GLU A 73 -36.56 0.61 16.79
CA GLU A 73 -36.18 0.46 18.20
C GLU A 73 -34.66 0.66 18.39
N PRO A 74 -34.21 1.36 19.45
CA PRO A 74 -32.80 1.58 19.70
C PRO A 74 -32.10 0.24 19.98
N ALA A 75 -31.47 -0.30 18.94
CA ALA A 75 -30.65 -1.49 19.03
C ALA A 75 -29.62 -1.30 20.13
N SER A 76 -29.82 -2.07 21.20
CA SER A 76 -28.96 -2.20 22.36
C SER A 76 -27.49 -2.13 21.94
N HIS A 77 -26.81 -1.06 22.34
CA HIS A 77 -25.39 -0.85 22.11
C HIS A 77 -24.58 -1.95 22.78
N SER A 78 -24.44 -3.08 22.08
CA SER A 78 -23.48 -4.11 22.37
C SER A 78 -22.11 -3.44 22.35
N LYS A 79 -21.47 -3.36 23.53
CA LYS A 79 -20.12 -2.82 23.67
C LYS A 79 -19.25 -3.46 22.60
N PRO A 80 -18.61 -2.71 21.69
CA PRO A 80 -17.65 -3.28 20.77
C PRO A 80 -16.56 -3.91 21.64
N SER A 81 -16.56 -5.24 21.70
CA SER A 81 -15.47 -5.98 22.32
C SER A 81 -14.23 -5.60 21.56
N ALA A 82 -13.34 -4.84 22.20
CA ALA A 82 -12.11 -4.36 21.61
C ALA A 82 -11.19 -5.58 21.40
N VAL A 83 -11.43 -6.32 20.33
CA VAL A 83 -10.59 -7.44 19.88
C VAL A 83 -9.24 -6.82 19.54
N SER A 84 -8.31 -6.94 20.50
CA SER A 84 -6.95 -6.45 20.33
C SER A 84 -6.24 -7.40 19.38
N MET A 85 -5.83 -6.88 18.23
CA MET A 85 -5.08 -7.63 17.24
C MET A 85 -3.72 -8.05 17.80
N GLU A 86 -3.48 -9.36 17.82
CA GLU A 86 -2.22 -9.97 18.24
C GLU A 86 -1.24 -10.00 17.07
N ILE A 87 0.03 -9.65 17.32
CA ILE A 87 1.08 -9.76 16.31
C ILE A 87 2.14 -10.70 16.85
N GLU A 88 2.33 -11.78 16.13
CA GLU A 88 3.36 -12.77 16.39
C GLU A 88 4.54 -12.53 15.46
N ILE A 89 5.76 -12.77 15.94
CA ILE A 89 6.95 -12.73 15.10
C ILE A 89 7.31 -14.17 14.77
N GLY A 90 7.46 -14.47 13.49
CA GLY A 90 7.77 -15.83 13.07
C GLY A 90 8.42 -15.90 11.69
N GLU A 91 8.90 -17.09 11.34
CA GLU A 91 9.24 -17.44 9.97
C GLU A 91 7.96 -17.61 9.14
N ALA A 92 7.21 -16.52 8.92
CA ALA A 92 6.08 -16.55 8.00
C ALA A 92 6.53 -16.74 6.54
N TYR A 93 7.81 -16.49 6.24
CA TYR A 93 8.35 -16.52 4.90
C TYR A 93 9.82 -16.92 4.88
N LYS A 94 10.12 -18.10 4.32
CA LYS A 94 11.46 -18.41 3.79
C LYS A 94 11.49 -17.91 2.34
N PRO A 95 12.08 -16.75 2.03
CA PRO A 95 12.37 -16.42 0.64
C PRO A 95 13.18 -17.58 0.01
N PRO A 96 13.02 -17.85 -1.30
CA PRO A 96 13.82 -18.87 -1.98
C PRO A 96 15.31 -18.61 -1.67
N LYS A 97 15.94 -19.64 -1.10
CA LYS A 97 17.24 -19.65 -0.42
C LYS A 97 18.23 -18.63 -1.01
N SER A 98 18.32 -17.45 -0.39
CA SER A 98 19.47 -16.56 -0.61
C SER A 98 20.65 -17.12 0.17
N CYS A 99 21.81 -17.25 -0.48
CA CYS A 99 23.02 -17.93 0.00
C CYS A 99 23.75 -17.25 1.17
N PHE A 100 23.09 -16.39 1.95
CA PHE A 100 23.71 -15.74 3.09
C PHE A 100 23.65 -16.68 4.30
N SER A 101 24.83 -17.22 4.66
CA SER A 101 25.09 -17.91 5.92
C SER A 101 24.71 -16.97 7.06
N ARG A 102 23.52 -17.21 7.62
CA ARG A 102 22.93 -16.41 8.69
C ARG A 102 23.65 -16.75 9.99
N GLY A 103 24.61 -15.92 10.39
CA GLY A 103 25.11 -15.95 11.76
C GLY A 103 23.94 -15.81 12.74
N GLU A 104 24.04 -16.42 13.92
CA GLU A 104 23.03 -16.31 14.98
C GLU A 104 22.87 -14.85 15.39
N ILE A 105 21.87 -14.16 14.81
CA ILE A 105 21.51 -12.82 15.23
C ILE A 105 20.77 -12.98 16.55
N LYS A 106 21.41 -12.58 17.66
CA LYS A 106 20.70 -12.39 18.93
C LYS A 106 19.72 -11.23 18.74
N ILE A 107 18.44 -11.55 18.78
CA ILE A 107 17.38 -10.57 18.63
C ILE A 107 16.97 -10.15 20.05
N ASP A 108 17.03 -8.85 20.31
CA ASP A 108 16.58 -8.26 21.57
C ASP A 108 15.03 -8.23 21.60
N ASP A 109 14.44 -8.76 22.67
CA ASP A 109 12.99 -8.78 22.88
C ASP A 109 12.40 -7.36 22.87
N SER A 110 13.14 -6.36 23.39
CA SER A 110 12.70 -4.96 23.38
C SER A 110 12.56 -4.42 21.96
N ALA A 111 13.51 -4.74 21.09
CA ALA A 111 13.49 -4.34 19.69
C ALA A 111 12.30 -4.98 18.94
N MET A 112 11.94 -6.22 19.31
CA MET A 112 10.81 -6.94 18.73
C MET A 112 9.46 -6.37 19.14
N GLU A 113 9.29 -5.99 20.41
CA GLU A 113 8.07 -5.30 20.85
C GLU A 113 7.88 -3.95 20.16
N LEU A 114 8.96 -3.17 20.00
CA LEU A 114 8.93 -1.91 19.23
C LEU A 114 8.52 -2.15 17.77
N ALA A 115 9.02 -3.21 17.13
CA ALA A 115 8.66 -3.57 15.78
C ALA A 115 7.17 -3.92 15.65
N LYS A 116 6.62 -4.70 16.60
CA LYS A 116 5.18 -5.01 16.66
C LYS A 116 4.35 -3.74 16.78
N GLU A 117 4.74 -2.83 17.67
CA GLU A 117 4.02 -1.58 17.87
C GLU A 117 4.00 -0.72 16.59
N ARG A 118 5.16 -0.57 15.94
CA ARG A 118 5.27 0.13 14.65
C ARG A 118 4.42 -0.53 13.58
N PHE A 119 4.42 -1.86 13.53
CA PHE A 119 3.58 -2.61 12.62
C PHE A 119 2.08 -2.37 12.89
N LYS A 120 1.62 -2.36 14.15
CA LYS A 120 0.22 -2.00 14.50
C LYS A 120 -0.17 -0.63 13.95
N ARG A 121 0.70 0.37 14.09
CA ARG A 121 0.47 1.73 13.58
C ARG A 121 0.35 1.73 12.05
N ILE A 122 1.22 0.99 11.37
CA ILE A 122 1.18 0.82 9.91
C ILE A 122 -0.14 0.18 9.48
N LEU A 123 -0.56 -0.90 10.14
CA LEU A 123 -1.82 -1.58 9.82
C LEU A 123 -3.03 -0.68 10.03
N ARG A 124 -3.08 0.03 11.17
CA ARG A 124 -4.15 1.00 11.45
C ARG A 124 -4.27 2.01 10.31
N ARG A 125 -3.15 2.61 9.92
CA ARG A 125 -3.11 3.57 8.82
C ARG A 125 -3.57 2.98 7.51
N LEU A 126 -3.11 1.79 7.18
CA LEU A 126 -3.49 1.10 5.95
C LEU A 126 -5.02 0.90 5.88
N THR A 127 -5.64 0.59 7.01
CA THR A 127 -7.09 0.40 7.12
C THR A 127 -7.90 1.70 7.17
N GLU A 128 -7.25 2.85 7.35
CA GLU A 128 -7.83 4.20 7.29
C GLU A 128 -7.60 4.88 5.94
N PHE A 129 -6.69 4.33 5.13
CA PHE A 129 -6.39 4.84 3.80
C PHE A 129 -7.55 4.59 2.85
N HIS A 130 -7.92 5.63 2.11
CA HIS A 130 -8.91 5.59 1.05
C HIS A 130 -8.30 6.19 -0.21
N SER A 131 -8.49 5.53 -1.35
CA SER A 131 -8.07 6.09 -2.63
C SER A 131 -9.26 6.46 -3.49
N GLU A 132 -9.20 7.65 -4.09
CA GLU A 132 -10.18 8.12 -5.07
C GLU A 132 -10.09 7.38 -6.41
N GLN A 133 -8.99 6.65 -6.65
CA GLN A 133 -8.81 5.92 -7.90
C GLN A 133 -9.79 4.75 -8.00
N VAL A 134 -10.60 4.76 -9.06
CA VAL A 134 -11.63 3.74 -9.32
C VAL A 134 -11.06 2.32 -9.33
N LEU A 135 -9.84 2.15 -9.89
CA LEU A 135 -9.12 0.88 -9.91
C LEU A 135 -8.97 0.25 -8.52
N TYR A 136 -8.86 1.06 -7.46
CA TYR A 136 -8.57 0.59 -6.12
C TYR A 136 -9.80 0.35 -5.24
N LYS A 137 -10.98 0.77 -5.68
CA LYS A 137 -12.24 0.54 -4.95
C LYS A 137 -12.45 -0.92 -4.49
N PRO A 138 -12.13 -1.95 -5.29
CA PRO A 138 -12.31 -3.34 -4.86
C PRO A 138 -11.43 -3.74 -3.67
N TYR A 139 -10.24 -3.12 -3.54
CA TYR A 139 -9.26 -3.48 -2.52
C TYR A 139 -9.49 -2.77 -1.19
N VAL A 140 -10.25 -1.67 -1.18
CA VAL A 140 -10.56 -0.91 0.05
C VAL A 140 -11.20 -1.83 1.09
N LYS A 141 -12.21 -2.61 0.69
CA LYS A 141 -12.91 -3.55 1.59
C LYS A 141 -11.98 -4.63 2.13
N MET A 142 -11.18 -5.25 1.26
CA MET A 142 -10.20 -6.27 1.67
C MET A 142 -9.23 -5.73 2.71
N VAL A 143 -8.70 -4.52 2.47
CA VAL A 143 -7.75 -3.89 3.39
C VAL A 143 -8.41 -3.50 4.71
N GLN A 144 -9.62 -2.95 4.68
CA GLN A 144 -10.38 -2.62 5.89
C GLN A 144 -10.74 -3.88 6.70
N GLY A 145 -10.97 -5.01 6.04
CA GLY A 145 -11.21 -6.32 6.65
C GLY A 145 -10.10 -6.75 7.61
N MET A 146 -8.86 -6.25 7.44
CA MET A 146 -7.75 -6.53 8.36
C MET A 146 -8.01 -6.09 9.79
N LYS A 147 -8.87 -5.07 10.02
CA LYS A 147 -9.23 -4.62 11.38
C LYS A 147 -9.88 -5.73 12.20
N ASN A 148 -10.56 -6.67 11.55
CA ASN A 148 -11.30 -7.74 12.20
C ASN A 148 -10.44 -8.98 12.50
N ARG A 149 -9.15 -8.93 12.14
CA ARG A 149 -8.27 -10.07 12.25
C ARG A 149 -7.71 -10.22 13.66
N ARG A 150 -7.75 -11.44 14.18
CA ARG A 150 -7.25 -11.77 15.53
C ARG A 150 -5.73 -11.79 15.61
N SER A 151 -5.05 -12.35 14.60
CA SER A 151 -3.59 -12.47 14.61
C SER A 151 -2.94 -12.31 13.24
N ILE A 152 -1.80 -11.61 13.18
CA ILE A 152 -0.92 -11.53 11.99
C ILE A 152 0.51 -11.93 12.36
N ILE A 153 1.13 -12.77 11.52
CA ILE A 153 2.52 -13.21 11.71
C ILE A 153 3.46 -12.28 10.95
N LEU A 154 4.13 -11.36 11.66
CA LEU A 154 5.12 -10.45 11.10
C LEU A 154 6.43 -11.22 10.78
N PRO A 155 6.91 -11.18 9.53
CA PRO A 155 8.20 -11.79 9.17
C PRO A 155 9.35 -11.16 9.94
N ILE A 156 10.27 -12.00 10.42
CA ILE A 156 11.39 -11.59 11.29
C ILE A 156 12.33 -10.56 10.63
N ASP A 157 12.54 -10.65 9.33
CA ASP A 157 13.35 -9.72 8.55
C ASP A 157 12.70 -8.33 8.45
N ILE A 158 11.38 -8.30 8.27
CA ILE A 158 10.59 -7.05 8.30
C ILE A 158 10.57 -6.49 9.72
N ALA A 159 10.38 -7.34 10.75
CA ALA A 159 10.41 -6.92 12.15
C ALA A 159 11.74 -6.26 12.52
N GLN A 160 12.87 -6.84 12.11
CA GLN A 160 14.20 -6.26 12.33
C GLN A 160 14.36 -4.90 11.65
N LYS A 161 13.90 -4.76 10.40
CA LYS A 161 13.92 -3.46 9.68
C LYS A 161 13.02 -2.42 10.37
N LEU A 162 11.85 -2.84 10.86
CA LEU A 162 10.93 -1.99 11.60
C LEU A 162 11.48 -1.57 12.96
N ALA A 163 12.20 -2.44 13.68
CA ALA A 163 12.82 -2.10 14.95
C ALA A 163 13.89 -1.01 14.79
N ASN A 164 14.69 -1.09 13.71
CA ASN A 164 15.77 -0.15 13.43
C ASN A 164 15.34 1.12 12.68
N LEU A 165 14.03 1.30 12.46
CA LEU A 165 13.49 2.46 11.78
C LEU A 165 13.76 3.75 12.60
N LYS A 166 14.22 4.80 11.93
CA LYS A 166 14.24 6.14 12.53
C LYS A 166 12.82 6.71 12.54
N PRO A 167 12.46 7.53 13.54
CA PRO A 167 11.21 8.29 13.49
C PRO A 167 11.10 9.09 12.19
N GLY A 168 9.91 9.12 11.59
CA GLY A 168 9.67 9.83 10.33
C GLY A 168 9.06 8.94 9.26
N GLN A 169 9.50 9.13 8.01
CA GLN A 169 8.95 8.42 6.86
C GLN A 169 9.48 6.97 6.78
N LEU A 170 8.60 6.08 6.33
CA LEU A 170 8.93 4.70 6.02
C LEU A 170 9.84 4.66 4.77
N PRO A 171 11.08 4.13 4.84
CA PRO A 171 11.96 3.99 3.70
C PRO A 171 11.30 3.16 2.60
N GLU A 172 11.45 3.60 1.36
CA GLU A 172 10.85 2.96 0.20
C GLU A 172 11.15 1.44 0.11
N PRO A 173 12.38 0.95 0.36
CA PRO A 173 12.64 -0.50 0.32
C PRO A 173 11.84 -1.28 1.35
N LEU A 174 11.61 -0.71 2.53
CA LEU A 174 10.80 -1.34 3.58
C LEU A 174 9.31 -1.28 3.23
N ALA A 175 8.85 -0.19 2.61
CA ALA A 175 7.50 -0.08 2.08
C ALA A 175 7.24 -1.12 0.97
N TRP A 176 8.23 -1.40 0.12
CA TRP A 176 8.18 -2.46 -0.89
C TRP A 176 8.00 -3.85 -0.26
N ASP A 177 8.83 -4.18 0.74
CA ASP A 177 8.78 -5.47 1.44
C ASP A 177 7.44 -5.65 2.16
N LEU A 178 6.99 -4.62 2.89
CA LEU A 178 5.70 -4.60 3.57
C LEU A 178 4.55 -4.74 2.58
N GLY A 179 4.57 -3.97 1.48
CA GLY A 179 3.56 -4.03 0.44
C GLY A 179 3.42 -5.45 -0.11
N ARG A 180 4.56 -6.09 -0.45
CA ARG A 180 4.59 -7.45 -1.02
C ARG A 180 4.10 -8.49 -0.02
N TYR A 181 4.48 -8.36 1.23
CA TYR A 181 4.05 -9.24 2.30
C TYR A 181 2.53 -9.10 2.54
N LEU A 182 2.05 -7.88 2.77
CA LEU A 182 0.65 -7.60 3.09
C LEU A 182 -0.29 -7.95 1.93
N SER A 183 0.07 -7.65 0.69
CA SER A 183 -0.75 -8.01 -0.47
C SER A 183 -0.96 -9.52 -0.58
N ARG A 184 0.05 -10.33 -0.25
CA ARG A 184 -0.07 -11.80 -0.24
C ARG A 184 -0.96 -12.28 0.89
N VAL A 185 -0.79 -11.72 2.08
CA VAL A 185 -1.60 -12.06 3.25
C VAL A 185 -3.07 -11.75 2.99
N LEU A 186 -3.35 -10.55 2.50
CA LEU A 186 -4.70 -10.09 2.14
C LEU A 186 -5.35 -10.94 1.05
N LEU A 187 -4.60 -11.25 -0.01
CA LEU A 187 -5.13 -12.04 -1.12
C LEU A 187 -5.47 -13.47 -0.69
N LYS A 188 -4.63 -14.09 0.15
CA LYS A 188 -4.89 -15.45 0.65
C LYS A 188 -6.18 -15.56 1.45
N GLU A 189 -6.55 -14.50 2.16
CA GLU A 189 -7.68 -14.50 3.10
C GLU A 189 -8.97 -13.94 2.49
N HIS A 190 -8.87 -12.92 1.65
CA HIS A 190 -10.02 -12.13 1.22
C HIS A 190 -10.28 -12.19 -0.30
N ILE A 191 -9.69 -13.14 -1.03
CA ILE A 191 -9.97 -13.29 -2.48
C ILE A 191 -11.46 -13.58 -2.76
N GLU A 192 -12.13 -14.25 -1.82
CA GLU A 192 -13.55 -14.55 -1.86
C GLU A 192 -14.45 -13.35 -1.53
N GLU A 193 -13.89 -12.22 -1.10
CA GLU A 193 -14.64 -10.98 -0.88
C GLU A 193 -14.64 -10.07 -2.10
N LEU A 194 -13.77 -10.33 -3.07
CA LEU A 194 -13.76 -9.63 -4.34
C LEU A 194 -15.02 -10.00 -5.13
N ALA A 195 -15.66 -8.99 -5.73
CA ALA A 195 -16.76 -9.22 -6.65
C ALA A 195 -16.28 -10.03 -7.87
N GLU A 196 -17.16 -10.85 -8.42
CA GLU A 196 -16.89 -11.74 -9.57
C GLU A 196 -16.10 -11.11 -10.73
N PRO A 197 -16.38 -9.88 -11.23
CA PRO A 197 -15.61 -9.30 -12.33
C PRO A 197 -14.14 -9.04 -12.00
N TYR A 198 -13.78 -8.96 -10.72
CA TYR A 198 -12.39 -8.81 -10.27
C TYR A 198 -11.75 -10.16 -9.96
N ARG A 199 -12.53 -11.13 -9.45
CA ARG A 199 -12.07 -12.48 -9.14
C ARG A 199 -11.70 -13.29 -10.39
N SER A 200 -12.39 -13.06 -11.50
CA SER A 200 -12.11 -13.71 -12.79
C SER A 200 -10.80 -13.26 -13.45
N ARG A 201 -10.18 -12.18 -12.95
CA ARG A 201 -8.88 -11.70 -13.45
C ARG A 201 -7.76 -12.66 -13.04
N LYS A 202 -6.64 -12.61 -13.78
CA LYS A 202 -5.43 -13.34 -13.41
C LYS A 202 -4.99 -12.93 -11.99
N GLU A 203 -4.73 -13.91 -11.13
CA GLU A 203 -4.28 -13.68 -9.75
C GLU A 203 -3.06 -12.76 -9.69
N SER A 204 -2.14 -12.88 -10.65
CA SER A 204 -0.96 -12.00 -10.77
C SER A 204 -1.33 -10.52 -10.93
N THR A 205 -2.39 -10.20 -11.67
CA THR A 205 -2.91 -8.85 -11.85
C THR A 205 -3.53 -8.34 -10.55
N ILE A 206 -4.41 -9.14 -9.94
CA ILE A 206 -5.05 -8.79 -8.65
C ILE A 206 -3.98 -8.51 -7.59
N ARG A 207 -2.96 -9.37 -7.51
CA ARG A 207 -1.85 -9.24 -6.58
C ARG A 207 -1.03 -7.97 -6.84
N SER A 208 -0.80 -7.61 -8.11
CA SER A 208 -0.04 -6.42 -8.48
C SER A 208 -0.81 -5.14 -8.16
N ASP A 209 -2.12 -5.11 -8.44
CA ASP A 209 -2.99 -3.97 -8.15
C ASP A 209 -3.15 -3.76 -6.64
N LEU A 210 -3.34 -4.85 -5.89
CA LEU A 210 -3.38 -4.82 -4.43
C LEU A 210 -2.04 -4.39 -3.82
N TRP A 211 -0.93 -4.88 -4.37
CA TRP A 211 0.41 -4.43 -3.98
C TRP A 211 0.59 -2.93 -4.21
N ASN A 212 0.20 -2.42 -5.38
CA ASN A 212 0.24 -1.00 -5.70
C ASN A 212 -0.61 -0.17 -4.74
N TYR A 213 -1.82 -0.65 -4.41
CA TYR A 213 -2.70 0.00 -3.44
C TYR A 213 -2.04 0.11 -2.06
N VAL A 214 -1.53 -1.01 -1.53
CA VAL A 214 -0.85 -1.05 -0.23
C VAL A 214 0.40 -0.18 -0.25
N PHE A 215 1.22 -0.28 -1.29
CA PHE A 215 2.42 0.53 -1.43
C PHE A 215 2.09 2.03 -1.41
N LYS A 216 1.10 2.45 -2.20
CA LYS A 216 0.64 3.85 -2.22
C LYS A 216 0.16 4.32 -0.85
N ALA A 217 -0.56 3.48 -0.11
CA ALA A 217 -1.00 3.78 1.25
C ALA A 217 0.18 3.96 2.22
N LEU A 218 1.23 3.15 2.08
CA LEU A 218 2.44 3.18 2.90
C LEU A 218 3.33 4.40 2.60
N THR A 219 3.43 4.77 1.33
CA THR A 219 4.25 5.91 0.86
C THR A 219 3.52 7.23 0.95
N TRP A 220 2.21 7.24 1.16
CA TRP A 220 1.46 8.47 1.39
C TRP A 220 2.15 9.24 2.53
N PRO A 221 2.33 10.57 2.40
CA PRO A 221 3.05 11.34 3.42
C PRO A 221 2.42 11.13 4.79
N TRP A 222 3.26 10.82 5.79
CA TRP A 222 2.90 10.65 7.21
C TRP A 222 2.48 11.99 7.87
N ALA A 223 2.08 12.97 7.08
CA ALA A 223 1.75 14.31 7.52
C ALA A 223 0.42 14.28 8.27
N LEU A 224 0.47 13.83 9.53
CA LEU A 224 -0.41 14.15 10.64
C LEU A 224 0.20 13.55 11.92
N ARG A 225 0.98 14.40 12.60
CA ARG A 225 1.34 14.38 14.04
C ARG A 225 1.85 13.05 14.59
N ILE A 226 3.16 12.87 14.49
CA ILE A 226 3.91 12.21 15.57
C ILE A 226 4.17 13.33 16.59
N GLU A 227 3.19 13.59 17.47
CA GLU A 227 3.44 14.27 18.75
C GLU A 227 3.75 13.21 19.82
#